data_AF-A0A9E5GPL5-F1
#
_entry.id   AF-A0A9E5GPL5-F1
#
_cell.length_a   1.000
_cell.length_b   1.000
_cell.length_c   1.000
_cell.angle_alpha   90.00
_cell.angle_beta   90.00
_cell.angle_gamma   90.00
#
_symmetry.space_group_name_H-M   'P 1'
#
loop_
_entity.id
_entity.type
_entity.pdbx_description
1 polymer ?
#
loop_
_entity_poly.entity_id
_entity_poly.type
_entity_poly.pdbx_seq_one_letter_code
_entity_poly.pdbx_strand_id
1 'polypeptide(L)'
;MQVSDNKHLIERFEKLIRTKEIGFFDVEEFEEVTDHYMDIGQLNSAKQAIDMGLNLYPNAPIFAVKTARYFVEANMVEQARKALEHAEGVAPNHPELEWTRGLIMVRMGKHKEAIKSLKLALDHVEDRYPILGQLAALYNAMGLYPEAIESIADMLTEEPDDEHLLYLLALNHDLANMHAEAIAWFDTYISKQPYSETAWYHKACSHTKQDQLEAALNALDYAILIDETFAAAHYDKGRILEALSRPKEAMLAYEEAIAADQPAAYTLLRIAMCLQQLDRDQESITVLQRAITMDDSLAEGWAELAKITAFTGNLIDSISYVKKAIELEPDMVNFHAIALEVYLMTGLKLEATKAMESLMSCLDQDAEAFVIACSEVSEEGLDMAARALMEMGIIMHPKHVDVWALLIGYLKLVEEDSLSEEYRQRALVQFGNSLEEALESIYPGQG
;
A
#
# COMPACT_ATOMS: atom_id res chain seq x y z
N MET A 1 -15.95 -6.03 -39.63
CA MET A 1 -16.85 -5.49 -40.66
C MET A 1 -17.52 -4.20 -40.17
N GLN A 2 -17.90 -4.08 -38.90
CA GLN A 2 -18.46 -2.85 -38.29
C GLN A 2 -17.54 -1.59 -38.31
N VAL A 3 -16.22 -1.73 -38.14
CA VAL A 3 -15.31 -0.56 -38.08
C VAL A 3 -15.25 0.24 -39.40
N SER A 4 -15.43 -0.40 -40.55
CA SER A 4 -15.45 0.31 -41.84
C SER A 4 -16.76 1.05 -42.09
N ASP A 5 -17.87 0.52 -41.55
CA ASP A 5 -19.20 1.09 -41.74
C ASP A 5 -19.39 2.33 -40.86
N ASN A 6 -18.90 2.30 -39.61
CA ASN A 6 -18.93 3.44 -38.72
C ASN A 6 -18.07 4.61 -39.24
N LYS A 7 -16.86 4.32 -39.77
CA LYS A 7 -16.02 5.36 -40.39
C LYS A 7 -16.69 6.05 -41.58
N HIS A 8 -17.35 5.29 -42.44
CA HIS A 8 -18.08 5.85 -43.59
C HIS A 8 -19.28 6.70 -43.13
N LEU A 9 -19.98 6.28 -42.07
CA LEU A 9 -21.08 7.05 -41.47
C LEU A 9 -20.60 8.41 -40.92
N ILE A 10 -19.49 8.42 -40.18
CA ILE A 10 -18.88 9.66 -39.66
C ILE A 10 -18.44 10.57 -40.81
N GLU A 11 -17.74 10.05 -41.83
CA GLU A 11 -17.34 10.84 -43.00
C GLU A 11 -18.54 11.45 -43.74
N ARG A 12 -19.66 10.71 -43.84
CA ARG A 12 -20.91 11.19 -44.43
C ARG A 12 -21.52 12.32 -43.60
N PHE A 13 -21.50 12.19 -42.28
CA PHE A 13 -22.01 13.21 -41.37
C PHE A 13 -21.14 14.48 -41.36
N GLU A 14 -19.81 14.35 -41.40
CA GLU A 14 -18.90 15.48 -41.55
C GLU A 14 -19.11 16.20 -42.90
N LYS A 15 -19.37 15.45 -43.97
CA LYS A 15 -19.73 16.03 -45.26
C LYS A 15 -21.05 16.81 -45.18
N LEU A 16 -22.07 16.28 -44.51
CA LEU A 16 -23.35 16.96 -44.26
C LEU A 16 -23.11 18.31 -43.55
N ILE A 17 -22.34 18.33 -42.46
CA ILE A 17 -22.02 19.55 -41.72
C ILE A 17 -21.29 20.57 -42.62
N ARG A 18 -20.30 20.13 -43.40
CA ARG A 18 -19.47 21.00 -44.24
C ARG A 18 -20.21 21.57 -45.45
N THR A 19 -21.01 20.75 -46.13
CA THR A 19 -21.60 21.08 -47.44
C THR A 19 -23.05 21.52 -47.36
N LYS A 20 -23.74 21.26 -46.25
CA LYS A 20 -25.21 21.39 -46.09
C LYS A 20 -26.02 20.62 -47.15
N GLU A 21 -25.40 19.67 -47.85
CA GLU A 21 -26.10 18.75 -48.74
C GLU A 21 -26.88 17.74 -47.89
N ILE A 22 -28.21 17.74 -47.99
CA ILE A 22 -29.09 16.84 -47.22
C ILE A 22 -28.90 15.41 -47.74
N GLY A 23 -28.01 14.66 -47.09
CA GLY A 23 -28.06 13.19 -47.10
C GLY A 23 -29.15 12.71 -46.15
N PHE A 24 -29.80 11.60 -46.47
CA PHE A 24 -30.72 10.94 -45.54
C PHE A 24 -29.91 10.31 -44.39
N PHE A 25 -30.36 10.55 -43.15
CA PHE A 25 -29.88 9.90 -41.93
C PHE A 25 -31.12 9.43 -41.17
N ASP A 26 -31.18 8.17 -40.80
CA ASP A 26 -32.24 7.65 -39.91
C ASP A 26 -31.90 7.87 -38.43
N VAL A 27 -32.76 7.38 -37.55
CA VAL A 27 -32.62 7.57 -36.09
C VAL A 27 -31.39 6.84 -35.56
N GLU A 28 -31.14 5.60 -36.01
CA GLU A 28 -30.02 4.76 -35.58
C GLU A 28 -28.69 5.38 -36.05
N GLU A 29 -28.63 5.86 -37.29
CA GLU A 29 -27.43 6.51 -37.82
C GLU A 29 -27.08 7.81 -37.06
N PHE A 30 -28.06 8.62 -36.65
CA PHE A 30 -27.80 9.78 -35.80
C PHE A 30 -27.39 9.37 -34.38
N GLU A 31 -27.93 8.26 -33.88
CA GLU A 31 -27.56 7.68 -32.58
C GLU A 31 -26.08 7.27 -32.56
N GLU A 32 -25.66 6.47 -33.54
CA GLU A 32 -24.28 6.01 -33.69
C GLU A 32 -23.29 7.17 -33.84
N VAL A 33 -23.63 8.17 -34.65
CA VAL A 33 -22.83 9.40 -34.80
C VAL A 33 -22.72 10.15 -33.47
N THR A 34 -23.81 10.22 -32.70
CA THR A 34 -23.84 10.90 -31.40
C THR A 34 -22.94 10.17 -30.40
N ASP A 35 -23.06 8.85 -30.29
CA ASP A 35 -22.24 8.04 -29.39
C ASP A 35 -20.75 8.14 -29.77
N HIS A 36 -20.42 8.00 -31.05
CA HIS A 36 -19.04 8.17 -31.52
C HIS A 36 -18.41 9.50 -31.08
N TYR A 37 -19.11 10.61 -31.30
CA TYR A 37 -18.59 11.93 -30.93
C TYR A 37 -18.54 12.16 -29.42
N MET A 38 -19.41 11.52 -28.64
CA MET A 38 -19.32 11.54 -27.17
C MET A 38 -18.10 10.76 -26.69
N ASP A 39 -17.86 9.57 -27.23
CA ASP A 39 -16.75 8.70 -26.84
C ASP A 39 -15.38 9.34 -27.11
N ILE A 40 -15.23 10.06 -28.23
CA ILE A 40 -13.99 10.80 -28.55
C ILE A 40 -13.95 12.21 -27.93
N GLY A 41 -14.94 12.59 -27.11
CA GLY A 41 -14.99 13.87 -26.40
C GLY A 41 -15.29 15.10 -27.27
N GLN A 42 -15.72 14.92 -28.53
CA GLN A 42 -16.11 16.01 -29.43
C GLN A 42 -17.55 16.47 -29.20
N LEU A 43 -17.79 17.05 -28.02
CA LEU A 43 -19.14 17.40 -27.55
C LEU A 43 -19.91 18.34 -28.49
N ASN A 44 -19.24 19.25 -29.19
CA ASN A 44 -19.91 20.14 -30.17
C ASN A 44 -20.52 19.35 -31.33
N SER A 45 -19.81 18.35 -31.84
CA SER A 45 -20.27 17.50 -32.95
C SER A 45 -21.39 16.57 -32.48
N ALA A 46 -21.26 15.99 -31.28
CA ALA A 46 -22.33 15.21 -30.65
C ALA A 46 -23.61 16.04 -30.48
N LYS A 47 -23.48 17.29 -30.00
CA LYS A 47 -24.62 18.19 -29.87
C LYS A 47 -25.28 18.50 -31.22
N GLN A 48 -24.49 18.72 -32.27
CA GLN A 48 -25.04 18.95 -33.62
C GLN A 48 -25.81 17.72 -34.12
N ALA A 49 -25.30 16.51 -33.89
CA ALA A 49 -25.99 15.27 -34.25
C ALA A 49 -27.33 15.14 -33.51
N ILE A 50 -27.35 15.38 -32.20
CA ILE A 50 -28.57 15.39 -31.37
C ILE A 50 -29.56 16.44 -31.86
N ASP A 51 -29.11 17.68 -32.08
CA ASP A 51 -29.99 18.78 -32.49
C ASP A 51 -30.57 18.52 -33.90
N MET A 52 -29.81 17.94 -34.83
CA MET A 52 -30.31 17.53 -36.14
C MET A 52 -31.29 16.35 -36.05
N GLY A 53 -30.99 15.34 -35.23
CA GLY A 53 -31.87 14.21 -34.95
C GLY A 53 -33.21 14.64 -34.37
N LEU A 54 -33.21 15.53 -33.37
CA LEU A 54 -34.44 16.10 -32.78
C LEU A 54 -35.26 16.91 -33.78
N ASN A 55 -34.60 17.63 -34.70
CA ASN A 55 -35.31 18.41 -35.72
C ASN A 55 -36.01 17.52 -36.75
N LEU A 56 -35.40 16.41 -37.15
CA LEU A 56 -35.95 15.48 -38.15
C LEU A 56 -36.92 14.46 -37.53
N TYR A 57 -36.65 14.05 -36.29
CA TYR A 57 -37.37 13.01 -35.57
C TYR A 57 -37.76 13.47 -34.14
N PRO A 58 -38.61 14.50 -33.99
CA PRO A 58 -38.92 15.12 -32.70
C PRO A 58 -39.61 14.20 -31.69
N ASN A 59 -40.17 13.07 -32.14
CA ASN A 59 -40.84 12.08 -31.30
C ASN A 59 -39.95 10.85 -31.01
N ALA A 60 -38.71 10.82 -31.51
CA ALA A 60 -37.80 9.71 -31.24
C ALA A 60 -37.26 9.83 -29.81
N PRO A 61 -37.58 8.89 -28.91
CA PRO A 61 -37.27 9.01 -27.49
C PRO A 61 -35.77 8.98 -27.19
N ILE A 62 -34.99 8.33 -28.05
CA ILE A 62 -33.55 8.16 -27.89
C ILE A 62 -32.83 9.51 -27.75
N PHE A 63 -33.23 10.53 -28.52
CA PHE A 63 -32.57 11.83 -28.46
C PHE A 63 -32.81 12.58 -27.15
N ALA A 64 -33.92 12.32 -26.45
CA ALA A 64 -34.12 12.86 -25.10
C ALA A 64 -33.11 12.25 -24.11
N VAL A 65 -32.85 10.94 -24.23
CA VAL A 65 -31.85 10.23 -23.41
C VAL A 65 -30.43 10.66 -23.76
N LYS A 66 -30.07 10.70 -25.05
CA LYS A 66 -28.75 11.18 -25.50
C LYS A 66 -28.51 12.64 -25.14
N THR A 67 -29.55 13.49 -25.08
CA THR A 67 -29.43 14.86 -24.57
C THR A 67 -29.01 14.88 -23.09
N ALA A 68 -29.58 14.00 -22.27
CA ALA A 68 -29.19 13.88 -20.87
C ALA A 68 -27.74 13.38 -20.73
N ARG A 69 -27.33 12.35 -21.50
CA ARG A 69 -25.94 11.87 -21.56
C ARG A 69 -24.96 12.95 -22.04
N TYR A 70 -25.31 13.72 -23.06
CA TYR A 70 -24.51 14.85 -23.52
C TYR A 70 -24.20 15.83 -22.39
N PHE A 71 -25.19 16.18 -21.56
CA PHE A 71 -24.96 17.08 -20.43
C PHE A 71 -24.12 16.45 -19.32
N VAL A 72 -24.15 15.13 -19.14
CA VAL A 72 -23.23 14.42 -18.24
C VAL A 72 -21.79 14.55 -18.72
N GLU A 73 -21.54 14.32 -20.00
CA GLU A 73 -20.20 14.43 -20.59
C GLU A 73 -19.70 15.88 -20.65
N ALA A 74 -20.61 16.83 -20.85
CA ALA A 74 -20.32 18.26 -20.74
C ALA A 74 -20.10 18.74 -19.29
N ASN A 75 -20.17 17.84 -18.30
CA ASN A 75 -20.06 18.13 -16.86
C ASN A 75 -21.09 19.18 -16.37
N MET A 76 -22.26 19.19 -17.00
CA MET A 76 -23.38 20.10 -16.75
C MET A 76 -24.46 19.39 -15.92
N VAL A 77 -24.16 19.08 -14.66
CA VAL A 77 -24.96 18.18 -13.81
C VAL A 77 -26.42 18.62 -13.65
N GLU A 78 -26.68 19.91 -13.44
CA GLU A 78 -28.07 20.41 -13.30
C GLU A 78 -28.85 20.33 -14.61
N GLN A 79 -28.22 20.59 -15.75
CA GLN A 79 -28.85 20.39 -17.05
C GLN A 79 -29.08 18.89 -17.31
N ALA A 80 -28.13 18.03 -16.96
CA ALA A 80 -28.24 16.58 -17.10
C ALA A 80 -29.43 16.03 -16.31
N ARG A 81 -29.61 16.48 -15.06
CA ARG A 81 -30.74 16.06 -14.21
C ARG A 81 -32.09 16.48 -14.80
N LYS A 82 -32.21 17.72 -15.28
CA LYS A 82 -33.44 18.21 -15.94
C LYS A 82 -33.72 17.47 -17.25
N ALA A 83 -32.67 17.21 -18.04
CA ALA A 83 -32.80 16.45 -19.28
C ALA A 83 -33.19 14.99 -19.00
N LEU A 84 -32.68 14.38 -17.93
CA LEU A 84 -33.07 13.04 -17.50
C LEU A 84 -34.54 12.99 -17.07
N GLU A 85 -35.01 13.94 -16.25
CA GLU A 85 -36.43 14.05 -15.86
C GLU A 85 -37.34 14.18 -17.11
N HIS A 86 -36.90 14.94 -18.12
CA HIS A 86 -37.61 15.03 -19.38
C HIS A 86 -37.62 13.69 -20.13
N ALA A 87 -36.47 13.02 -20.24
CA ALA A 87 -36.34 11.73 -20.91
C ALA A 87 -37.20 10.64 -20.25
N GLU A 88 -37.29 10.61 -18.91
CA GLU A 88 -38.19 9.73 -18.16
C GLU A 88 -39.68 9.98 -18.48
N GLY A 89 -40.06 11.24 -18.67
CA GLY A 89 -41.43 11.60 -19.05
C GLY A 89 -41.78 11.16 -20.48
N VAL A 90 -40.81 11.16 -21.40
CA VAL A 90 -41.00 10.78 -22.81
C VAL A 90 -40.93 9.25 -22.99
N ALA A 91 -40.02 8.58 -22.29
CA ALA A 91 -39.73 7.16 -22.48
C ALA A 91 -39.35 6.45 -21.16
N PRO A 92 -40.30 6.25 -20.23
CA PRO A 92 -40.02 5.81 -18.86
C PRO A 92 -39.36 4.43 -18.73
N ASN A 93 -39.42 3.60 -19.77
CA ASN A 93 -38.84 2.25 -19.78
C ASN A 93 -37.60 2.15 -20.69
N HIS A 94 -37.01 3.28 -21.10
CA HIS A 94 -35.84 3.25 -21.97
C HIS A 94 -34.61 2.72 -21.20
N PRO A 95 -33.86 1.73 -21.75
CA PRO A 95 -32.82 1.02 -21.02
C PRO A 95 -31.65 1.91 -20.55
N GLU A 96 -31.30 2.95 -21.32
CA GLU A 96 -30.24 3.90 -20.96
C GLU A 96 -30.60 4.90 -19.84
N LEU A 97 -31.84 4.95 -19.34
CA LEU A 97 -32.22 5.92 -18.30
C LEU A 97 -31.48 5.69 -16.98
N GLU A 98 -31.44 4.44 -16.50
CA GLU A 98 -30.74 4.10 -15.26
C GLU A 98 -29.23 4.19 -15.42
N TRP A 99 -28.70 3.93 -16.63
CA TRP A 99 -27.31 4.18 -16.94
C TRP A 99 -27.00 5.67 -16.83
N THR A 100 -27.78 6.53 -17.49
CA THR A 100 -27.63 7.98 -17.43
C THR A 100 -27.74 8.51 -15.99
N ARG A 101 -28.69 7.98 -15.21
CA ARG A 101 -28.81 8.28 -13.77
C ARG A 101 -27.55 7.92 -13.01
N GLY A 102 -27.01 6.73 -13.25
CA GLY A 102 -25.75 6.27 -12.69
C GLY A 102 -24.62 7.24 -12.96
N LEU A 103 -24.44 7.68 -14.22
CA LEU A 103 -23.39 8.62 -14.60
C LEU A 103 -23.57 10.01 -13.96
N ILE A 104 -24.80 10.51 -13.83
CA ILE A 104 -25.08 11.74 -13.08
C ILE A 104 -24.62 11.58 -11.62
N MET A 105 -24.93 10.46 -10.98
CA MET A 105 -24.50 10.18 -9.61
C MET A 105 -22.97 10.08 -9.48
N VAL A 106 -22.28 9.55 -10.50
CA VAL A 106 -20.80 9.58 -10.57
C VAL A 106 -20.29 11.02 -10.55
N ARG A 107 -20.83 11.90 -11.41
CA ARG A 107 -20.45 13.32 -11.46
C ARG A 107 -20.74 14.06 -10.15
N MET A 108 -21.72 13.58 -9.37
CA MET A 108 -22.05 14.11 -8.04
C MET A 108 -21.19 13.52 -6.89
N GLY A 109 -20.28 12.57 -7.17
CA GLY A 109 -19.50 11.87 -6.14
C GLY A 109 -20.32 10.88 -5.29
N LYS A 110 -21.55 10.56 -5.71
CA LYS A 110 -22.46 9.66 -4.99
C LYS A 110 -22.26 8.21 -5.42
N HIS A 111 -21.07 7.66 -5.15
CA HIS A 111 -20.64 6.36 -5.69
C HIS A 111 -21.60 5.20 -5.37
N LYS A 112 -22.16 5.13 -4.16
CA LYS A 112 -23.13 4.08 -3.78
C LYS A 112 -24.44 4.14 -4.59
N GLU A 113 -24.96 5.35 -4.81
CA GLU A 113 -26.18 5.56 -5.62
C GLU A 113 -25.91 5.28 -7.11
N ALA A 114 -24.71 5.65 -7.58
CA ALA A 114 -24.24 5.38 -8.93
C ALA A 114 -24.19 3.86 -9.20
N ILE A 115 -23.51 3.09 -8.34
CA ILE A 115 -23.41 1.63 -8.47
C ILE A 115 -24.80 0.98 -8.52
N LYS A 116 -25.73 1.42 -7.66
CA LYS A 116 -27.10 0.90 -7.65
C LYS A 116 -27.79 1.13 -8.99
N SER A 117 -27.68 2.34 -9.54
CA SER A 117 -28.34 2.71 -10.81
C SER A 117 -27.69 1.97 -12.01
N LEU A 118 -26.36 1.87 -12.02
CA LEU A 118 -25.62 1.14 -13.06
C LEU A 118 -25.91 -0.37 -13.04
N LYS A 119 -26.06 -0.98 -11.86
CA LYS A 119 -26.49 -2.39 -11.75
C LYS A 119 -27.88 -2.61 -12.33
N LEU A 120 -28.82 -1.71 -12.07
CA LEU A 120 -30.17 -1.79 -12.66
C LEU A 120 -30.14 -1.65 -14.19
N ALA A 121 -29.20 -0.85 -14.71
CA ALA A 121 -29.06 -0.69 -16.16
C ALA A 121 -28.55 -1.96 -16.86
N LEU A 122 -27.69 -2.76 -16.22
CA LEU A 122 -27.14 -4.01 -16.79
C LEU A 122 -28.21 -5.04 -17.17
N ASP A 123 -29.39 -5.00 -16.55
CA ASP A 123 -30.48 -5.93 -16.83
C ASP A 123 -31.26 -5.57 -18.11
N HIS A 124 -31.01 -4.40 -18.68
CA HIS A 124 -31.85 -3.82 -19.73
C HIS A 124 -31.08 -3.34 -20.96
N VAL A 125 -29.77 -3.11 -20.86
CA VAL A 125 -28.93 -2.75 -22.02
C VAL A 125 -28.50 -3.96 -22.83
N GLU A 126 -28.33 -3.77 -24.13
CA GLU A 126 -27.78 -4.79 -25.04
C GLU A 126 -26.26 -4.89 -24.87
N ASP A 127 -25.56 -3.75 -24.88
CA ASP A 127 -24.13 -3.67 -24.62
C ASP A 127 -23.85 -3.36 -23.15
N ARG A 128 -23.30 -4.36 -22.45
CA ARG A 128 -22.95 -4.27 -21.02
C ARG A 128 -21.56 -3.68 -20.80
N TYR A 129 -20.69 -3.72 -21.82
CA TYR A 129 -19.26 -3.45 -21.68
C TYR A 129 -18.97 -2.04 -21.12
N PRO A 130 -19.60 -0.94 -21.60
CA PRO A 130 -19.36 0.40 -21.05
C PRO A 130 -19.79 0.53 -19.58
N ILE A 131 -20.86 -0.16 -19.18
CA ILE A 131 -21.38 -0.10 -17.81
C ILE A 131 -20.48 -0.88 -16.86
N LEU A 132 -19.98 -2.05 -17.28
CA LEU A 132 -19.02 -2.84 -16.52
C LEU A 132 -17.73 -2.05 -16.26
N GLY A 133 -17.22 -1.32 -17.27
CA GLY A 133 -16.06 -0.44 -17.08
C GLY A 133 -16.29 0.65 -16.05
N GLN A 134 -17.46 1.30 -16.06
CA GLN A 134 -17.83 2.30 -15.05
C GLN A 134 -17.97 1.70 -13.64
N LEU A 135 -18.55 0.50 -13.54
CA LEU A 135 -18.65 -0.22 -12.27
C LEU A 135 -17.26 -0.60 -11.74
N ALA A 136 -16.39 -1.18 -12.57
CA ALA A 136 -15.02 -1.51 -12.18
C ALA A 136 -14.25 -0.30 -11.66
N ALA A 137 -14.36 0.85 -12.34
CA ALA A 137 -13.74 2.10 -11.89
C ALA A 137 -14.29 2.59 -10.54
N LEU A 138 -15.61 2.51 -10.33
CA LEU A 138 -16.24 2.88 -9.06
C LEU A 138 -15.86 1.96 -7.91
N TYR A 139 -15.81 0.65 -8.17
CA TYR A 139 -15.39 -0.33 -7.19
C TYR A 139 -13.94 -0.13 -6.77
N ASN A 140 -13.04 0.08 -7.73
CA ASN A 140 -11.65 0.46 -7.46
C ASN A 140 -11.55 1.71 -6.58
N ALA A 141 -12.27 2.78 -6.93
CA ALA A 141 -12.28 4.04 -6.16
C ALA A 141 -12.81 3.87 -4.72
N MET A 142 -13.64 2.85 -4.49
CA MET A 142 -14.20 2.53 -3.18
C MET A 142 -13.42 1.45 -2.41
N GLY A 143 -12.37 0.87 -2.99
CA GLY A 143 -11.63 -0.27 -2.41
C GLY A 143 -12.42 -1.58 -2.40
N LEU A 144 -13.47 -1.71 -3.24
CA LEU A 144 -14.30 -2.91 -3.40
C LEU A 144 -13.70 -3.82 -4.48
N TYR A 145 -12.48 -4.30 -4.24
CA TYR A 145 -11.71 -5.04 -5.24
C TYR A 145 -12.37 -6.34 -5.72
N PRO A 146 -13.04 -7.17 -4.89
CA PRO A 146 -13.72 -8.36 -5.38
C PRO A 146 -14.77 -8.07 -6.46
N GLU A 147 -15.59 -7.04 -6.27
CA GLU A 147 -16.61 -6.64 -7.25
C GLU A 147 -16.00 -5.99 -8.51
N ALA A 148 -14.86 -5.31 -8.38
CA ALA A 148 -14.08 -4.83 -9.52
C ALA A 148 -13.57 -6.00 -10.37
N ILE A 149 -13.03 -7.05 -9.73
CA ILE A 149 -12.55 -8.27 -10.39
C ILE A 149 -13.64 -8.95 -11.18
N GLU A 150 -14.85 -9.11 -10.61
CA GLU A 150 -15.99 -9.67 -11.32
C GLU A 150 -16.32 -8.86 -12.58
N SER A 151 -16.35 -7.53 -12.45
CA SER A 151 -16.69 -6.63 -13.57
C SER A 151 -15.63 -6.68 -14.67
N ILE A 152 -14.34 -6.70 -14.32
CA ILE A 152 -13.22 -6.77 -15.27
C ILE A 152 -13.16 -8.16 -15.93
N ALA A 153 -13.40 -9.23 -15.17
CA ALA A 153 -13.45 -10.59 -15.69
C ALA A 153 -14.58 -10.76 -16.72
N ASP A 154 -15.76 -10.19 -16.45
CA ASP A 154 -16.86 -10.15 -17.42
C ASP A 154 -16.43 -9.44 -18.72
N MET A 155 -15.77 -8.28 -18.63
CA MET A 155 -15.27 -7.56 -19.81
C MET A 155 -14.24 -8.37 -20.61
N LEU A 156 -13.34 -9.09 -19.93
CA LEU A 156 -12.37 -10.00 -20.56
C LEU A 156 -13.01 -11.22 -21.23
N THR A 157 -14.29 -11.54 -20.97
CA THR A 157 -14.97 -12.60 -21.74
C THR A 157 -15.26 -12.16 -23.18
N GLU A 158 -15.46 -10.86 -23.40
CA GLU A 158 -15.68 -10.25 -24.72
C GLU A 158 -14.36 -9.88 -25.40
N GLU A 159 -13.41 -9.37 -24.63
CA GLU A 159 -12.08 -8.96 -25.11
C GLU A 159 -10.94 -9.68 -24.34
N PRO A 160 -10.70 -10.99 -24.58
CA PRO A 160 -9.76 -11.79 -23.76
C PRO A 160 -8.29 -11.36 -23.81
N ASP A 161 -7.94 -10.59 -24.83
CA ASP A 161 -6.57 -10.14 -25.10
C ASP A 161 -6.37 -8.66 -24.77
N ASP A 162 -7.36 -7.98 -24.17
CA ASP A 162 -7.20 -6.58 -23.76
C ASP A 162 -6.14 -6.45 -22.66
N GLU A 163 -5.04 -5.81 -23.03
CA GLU A 163 -3.85 -5.68 -22.17
C GLU A 163 -4.12 -4.83 -20.93
N HIS A 164 -4.96 -3.79 -21.08
CA HIS A 164 -5.28 -2.90 -19.97
C HIS A 164 -6.13 -3.63 -18.93
N LEU A 165 -7.13 -4.38 -19.37
CA LEU A 165 -7.99 -5.18 -18.49
C LEU A 165 -7.22 -6.33 -17.82
N LEU A 166 -6.31 -7.00 -18.53
CA LEU A 166 -5.44 -8.03 -17.94
C LEU A 166 -4.56 -7.46 -16.81
N TYR A 167 -3.96 -6.28 -17.03
CA TYR A 167 -3.19 -5.59 -16.00
C TYR A 167 -4.05 -5.17 -14.81
N LEU A 168 -5.23 -4.57 -15.07
CA LEU A 168 -6.15 -4.14 -14.02
C LEU A 168 -6.67 -5.33 -13.20
N LEU A 169 -6.91 -6.47 -13.83
CA LEU A 169 -7.33 -7.69 -13.15
C LEU A 169 -6.23 -8.17 -12.19
N ALA A 170 -4.99 -8.28 -12.67
CA ALA A 170 -3.84 -8.66 -11.85
C ALA A 170 -3.64 -7.73 -10.64
N LEU A 171 -3.68 -6.41 -10.89
CA LEU A 171 -3.56 -5.39 -9.86
C LEU A 171 -4.68 -5.48 -8.81
N ASN A 172 -5.93 -5.68 -9.26
CA ASN A 172 -7.07 -5.82 -8.34
C ASN A 172 -6.97 -7.09 -7.49
N HIS A 173 -6.47 -8.20 -8.03
CA HIS A 173 -6.17 -9.39 -7.22
C HIS A 173 -5.12 -9.09 -6.14
N ASP A 174 -4.06 -8.33 -6.45
CA ASP A 174 -3.05 -7.96 -5.44
C ASP A 174 -3.62 -7.05 -4.35
N LEU A 175 -4.44 -6.07 -4.74
CA LEU A 175 -5.13 -5.15 -3.81
C LEU A 175 -6.18 -5.86 -2.94
N ALA A 176 -6.77 -6.95 -3.44
CA ALA A 176 -7.69 -7.82 -2.71
C ALA A 176 -6.97 -8.82 -1.76
N ASN A 177 -5.63 -8.75 -1.64
CA ASN A 177 -4.80 -9.71 -0.92
C ASN A 177 -4.84 -11.15 -1.49
N MET A 178 -5.21 -11.31 -2.76
CA MET A 178 -5.21 -12.59 -3.48
C MET A 178 -3.92 -12.71 -4.31
N HIS A 179 -2.78 -12.79 -3.61
CA HIS A 179 -1.46 -12.65 -4.22
C HIS A 179 -1.10 -13.79 -5.19
N ALA A 180 -1.62 -15.00 -4.98
CA ALA A 180 -1.36 -16.13 -5.87
C ALA A 180 -2.03 -15.94 -7.24
N GLU A 181 -3.29 -15.49 -7.22
CA GLU A 181 -4.05 -15.12 -8.41
C GLU A 181 -3.46 -13.91 -9.10
N ALA A 182 -3.01 -12.90 -8.33
CA ALA A 182 -2.34 -11.72 -8.87
C ALA A 182 -1.09 -12.10 -9.68
N ILE A 183 -0.24 -12.97 -9.13
CA ILE A 183 0.95 -13.48 -9.83
C ILE A 183 0.58 -14.20 -11.13
N ALA A 184 -0.44 -15.07 -11.11
CA ALA A 184 -0.87 -15.79 -12.31
C ALA A 184 -1.39 -14.85 -13.42
N TRP A 185 -2.10 -13.79 -13.04
CA TRP A 185 -2.55 -12.78 -13.99
C TRP A 185 -1.42 -11.87 -14.47
N PHE A 186 -0.47 -11.50 -13.60
CA PHE A 186 0.75 -10.81 -14.04
C PHE A 186 1.56 -11.67 -15.00
N ASP A 187 1.69 -12.98 -14.78
CA ASP A 187 2.34 -13.90 -15.73
C ASP A 187 1.64 -13.90 -17.09
N THR A 188 0.30 -13.92 -17.09
CA THR A 188 -0.50 -13.84 -18.30
C THR A 188 -0.25 -12.52 -19.04
N TYR A 189 -0.28 -11.40 -18.32
CA TYR A 189 0.00 -10.07 -18.88
C TYR A 189 1.44 -9.97 -19.43
N ILE A 190 2.44 -10.35 -18.64
CA ILE A 190 3.87 -10.32 -19.00
C ILE A 190 4.17 -11.22 -20.21
N SER A 191 3.46 -12.34 -20.37
CA SER A 191 3.63 -13.20 -21.56
C SER A 191 3.31 -12.48 -22.87
N LYS A 192 2.45 -11.45 -22.81
CA LYS A 192 2.08 -10.58 -23.94
C LYS A 192 2.93 -9.30 -23.96
N GLN A 193 3.19 -8.72 -22.77
CA GLN A 193 3.90 -7.46 -22.57
C GLN A 193 5.14 -7.67 -21.68
N PRO A 194 6.21 -8.33 -22.19
CA PRO A 194 7.36 -8.72 -21.38
C PRO A 194 8.24 -7.54 -20.93
N TYR A 195 8.09 -6.37 -21.57
CA TYR A 195 8.87 -5.16 -21.29
C TYR A 195 8.11 -4.15 -20.41
N SER A 196 7.15 -4.61 -19.61
CA SER A 196 6.47 -3.78 -18.61
C SER A 196 7.19 -3.91 -17.25
N GLU A 197 8.03 -2.92 -16.93
CA GLU A 197 8.73 -2.81 -15.66
C GLU A 197 7.75 -2.78 -14.47
N THR A 198 6.62 -2.09 -14.64
CA THR A 198 5.55 -1.97 -13.64
C THR A 198 4.89 -3.31 -13.32
N ALA A 199 4.60 -4.15 -14.32
CA ALA A 199 4.04 -5.47 -14.08
C ALA A 199 5.03 -6.41 -13.36
N TRP A 200 6.31 -6.38 -13.75
CA TRP A 200 7.36 -7.13 -13.05
C TRP A 200 7.52 -6.67 -11.60
N TYR A 201 7.49 -5.37 -11.35
CA TYR A 201 7.55 -4.79 -10.01
C TYR A 201 6.34 -5.22 -9.16
N HIS A 202 5.11 -5.09 -9.66
CA HIS A 202 3.93 -5.51 -8.90
C HIS A 202 3.90 -7.02 -8.65
N LYS A 203 4.34 -7.83 -9.61
CA LYS A 203 4.55 -9.26 -9.39
C LYS A 203 5.55 -9.52 -8.26
N ALA A 204 6.65 -8.76 -8.20
CA ALA A 204 7.59 -8.85 -7.09
C ALA A 204 6.94 -8.50 -5.74
N CYS A 205 6.15 -7.42 -5.68
CA CYS A 205 5.39 -7.06 -4.47
C CYS A 205 4.48 -8.21 -4.01
N SER A 206 3.77 -8.87 -4.93
CA SER A 206 2.91 -10.01 -4.61
C SER A 206 3.71 -11.24 -4.12
N HIS A 207 4.90 -11.49 -4.66
CA HIS A 207 5.81 -12.53 -4.14
C HIS A 207 6.31 -12.19 -2.73
N THR A 208 6.69 -10.94 -2.46
CA THR A 208 7.13 -10.49 -1.13
C THR A 208 6.03 -10.68 -0.08
N LYS A 209 4.77 -10.36 -0.40
CA LYS A 209 3.63 -10.59 0.50
C LYS A 209 3.34 -12.07 0.78
N GLN A 210 3.85 -12.98 -0.04
CA GLN A 210 3.81 -14.43 0.17
C GLN A 210 5.10 -15.00 0.77
N ASP A 211 6.02 -14.14 1.23
CA ASP A 211 7.33 -14.53 1.77
C ASP A 211 8.21 -15.32 0.76
N GLN A 212 7.94 -15.14 -0.54
CA GLN A 212 8.71 -15.76 -1.63
C GLN A 212 9.82 -14.82 -2.09
N LEU A 213 10.75 -14.52 -1.18
CA LEU A 213 11.74 -13.45 -1.32
C LEU A 213 12.67 -13.62 -2.53
N GLU A 214 13.13 -14.84 -2.85
CA GLU A 214 13.97 -15.08 -4.02
C GLU A 214 13.22 -14.89 -5.35
N ALA A 215 11.94 -15.24 -5.40
CA ALA A 215 11.11 -15.01 -6.58
C ALA A 215 10.82 -13.51 -6.76
N ALA A 216 10.62 -12.79 -5.66
CA ALA A 216 10.49 -11.34 -5.67
C ALA A 216 11.76 -10.65 -6.20
N LEU A 217 12.95 -11.07 -5.74
CA LEU A 217 14.22 -10.55 -6.28
C LEU A 217 14.35 -10.75 -7.78
N ASN A 218 14.01 -11.95 -8.27
CA ASN A 218 14.08 -12.24 -9.70
C ASN A 218 13.15 -11.32 -10.52
N ALA A 219 11.93 -11.09 -10.03
CA ALA A 219 10.99 -10.17 -10.68
C ALA A 219 11.48 -8.71 -10.64
N LEU A 220 12.08 -8.25 -9.53
CA LEU A 220 12.72 -6.93 -9.45
C LEU A 220 13.91 -6.79 -10.40
N ASP A 221 14.72 -7.84 -10.55
CA ASP A 221 15.84 -7.83 -11.51
C ASP A 221 15.34 -7.61 -12.95
N TYR A 222 14.20 -8.21 -13.33
CA TYR A 222 13.57 -7.92 -14.63
C TYR A 222 13.03 -6.49 -14.71
N ALA A 223 12.37 -5.99 -13.67
CA ALA A 223 11.87 -4.61 -13.65
C ALA A 223 13.02 -3.60 -13.83
N ILE A 224 14.13 -3.78 -13.11
CA ILE A 224 15.33 -2.94 -13.19
C ILE A 224 16.04 -3.10 -14.55
N LEU A 225 16.05 -4.31 -15.13
CA LEU A 225 16.64 -4.53 -16.45
C LEU A 225 15.88 -3.78 -17.56
N ILE A 226 14.57 -3.61 -17.40
CA ILE A 226 13.72 -2.89 -18.34
C ILE A 226 13.86 -1.37 -18.14
N ASP A 227 13.84 -0.92 -16.88
CA ASP A 227 14.09 0.47 -16.50
C ASP A 227 15.12 0.55 -15.37
N GLU A 228 16.37 0.86 -15.75
CA GLU A 228 17.49 0.99 -14.82
C GLU A 228 17.30 2.14 -13.81
N THR A 229 16.43 3.11 -14.13
CA THR A 229 16.11 4.27 -13.29
C THR A 229 14.90 4.06 -12.38
N PHE A 230 14.38 2.83 -12.30
CA PHE A 230 13.22 2.52 -11.46
C PHE A 230 13.61 2.48 -9.96
N ALA A 231 13.63 3.66 -9.34
CA ALA A 231 14.07 3.88 -7.96
C ALA A 231 13.41 2.96 -6.93
N ALA A 232 12.09 2.77 -7.04
CA ALA A 232 11.33 1.92 -6.14
C ALA A 232 11.73 0.44 -6.23
N ALA A 233 12.06 -0.05 -7.43
CA ALA A 233 12.50 -1.43 -7.62
C ALA A 233 13.87 -1.69 -6.99
N HIS A 234 14.82 -0.76 -7.14
CA HIS A 234 16.12 -0.83 -6.45
C HIS A 234 15.98 -0.78 -4.92
N TYR A 235 15.12 0.11 -4.43
CA TYR A 235 14.87 0.23 -2.99
C TYR A 235 14.25 -1.04 -2.39
N ASP A 236 13.21 -1.59 -3.01
CA ASP A 236 12.59 -2.83 -2.54
C ASP A 236 13.52 -4.04 -2.72
N LYS A 237 14.39 -4.04 -3.73
CA LYS A 237 15.46 -5.04 -3.87
C LYS A 237 16.41 -4.99 -2.66
N GLY A 238 16.80 -3.79 -2.22
CA GLY A 238 17.58 -3.59 -1.00
C GLY A 238 16.90 -4.18 0.23
N ARG A 239 15.62 -3.90 0.42
CA ARG A 239 14.82 -4.40 1.56
C ARG A 239 14.72 -5.92 1.58
N ILE A 240 14.50 -6.54 0.43
CA ILE A 240 14.39 -8.00 0.32
C ILE A 240 15.77 -8.65 0.57
N LEU A 241 16.85 -8.04 0.09
CA LEU A 241 18.21 -8.52 0.35
C LEU A 241 18.58 -8.44 1.84
N GLU A 242 18.14 -7.42 2.57
CA GLU A 242 18.27 -7.38 4.04
C GLU A 242 17.49 -8.51 4.71
N ALA A 243 16.24 -8.75 4.32
CA ALA A 243 15.43 -9.85 4.86
C ALA A 243 16.07 -11.23 4.60
N LEU A 244 16.79 -11.37 3.49
CA LEU A 244 17.58 -12.56 3.15
C LEU A 244 18.98 -12.59 3.79
N SER A 245 19.30 -11.67 4.72
CA SER A 245 20.61 -11.57 5.37
C SER A 245 21.78 -11.40 4.38
N ARG A 246 21.56 -10.62 3.30
CA ARG A 246 22.56 -10.28 2.27
C ARG A 246 22.90 -8.76 2.28
N PRO A 247 23.41 -8.21 3.39
CA PRO A 247 23.56 -6.76 3.59
C PRO A 247 24.49 -6.08 2.58
N LYS A 248 25.54 -6.77 2.09
CA LYS A 248 26.45 -6.19 1.08
C LYS A 248 25.75 -5.88 -0.23
N GLU A 249 24.85 -6.76 -0.67
CA GLU A 249 24.11 -6.57 -1.91
C GLU A 249 22.96 -5.58 -1.70
N ALA A 250 22.35 -5.59 -0.51
CA ALA A 250 21.33 -4.60 -0.14
C ALA A 250 21.86 -3.17 -0.20
N MET A 251 23.07 -2.92 0.34
CA MET A 251 23.71 -1.60 0.26
C MET A 251 23.87 -1.12 -1.18
N LEU A 252 24.35 -1.99 -2.09
CA LEU A 252 24.50 -1.63 -3.51
C LEU A 252 23.15 -1.27 -4.13
N ALA A 253 22.11 -2.05 -3.86
CA ALA A 253 20.76 -1.76 -4.36
C ALA A 253 20.22 -0.43 -3.81
N TYR A 254 20.49 -0.10 -2.55
CA TYR A 254 20.12 1.19 -1.98
C TYR A 254 20.91 2.37 -2.57
N GLU A 255 22.20 2.19 -2.84
CA GLU A 255 23.02 3.20 -3.52
C GLU A 255 22.47 3.49 -4.92
N GLU A 256 22.08 2.46 -5.67
CA GLU A 256 21.41 2.60 -6.97
C GLU A 256 20.04 3.27 -6.84
N ALA A 257 19.25 2.95 -5.80
CA ALA A 257 17.98 3.62 -5.54
C ALA A 257 18.17 5.13 -5.32
N ILE A 258 19.17 5.53 -4.52
CA ILE A 258 19.51 6.95 -4.31
C ILE A 258 19.95 7.60 -5.62
N ALA A 259 20.75 6.91 -6.44
CA ALA A 259 21.17 7.41 -7.74
C ALA A 259 19.99 7.60 -8.71
N ALA A 260 18.92 6.82 -8.54
CA ALA A 260 17.65 6.91 -9.26
C ALA A 260 16.62 7.87 -8.62
N ASP A 261 17.07 8.84 -7.81
CA ASP A 261 16.22 9.85 -7.15
C ASP A 261 15.28 9.34 -6.02
N GLN A 262 15.54 8.16 -5.44
CA GLN A 262 14.86 7.74 -4.20
C GLN A 262 15.26 8.67 -3.03
N PRO A 263 14.32 9.02 -2.11
CA PRO A 263 14.64 9.82 -0.93
C PRO A 263 15.82 9.28 -0.12
N ALA A 264 16.89 10.08 -0.05
CA ALA A 264 18.18 9.60 0.42
C ALA A 264 18.29 9.46 1.94
N ALA A 265 17.62 10.30 2.76
CA ALA A 265 17.82 10.28 4.21
C ALA A 265 17.45 8.91 4.83
N TYR A 266 16.24 8.43 4.57
CA TYR A 266 15.80 7.11 5.04
C TYR A 266 16.57 5.96 4.37
N THR A 267 16.91 6.10 3.08
CA THR A 267 17.70 5.07 2.39
C THR A 267 19.12 4.95 2.96
N LEU A 268 19.74 6.06 3.40
CA LEU A 268 21.03 6.05 4.10
C LEU A 268 20.94 5.39 5.48
N LEU A 269 19.83 5.56 6.21
CA LEU A 269 19.58 4.81 7.45
C LEU A 269 19.62 3.30 7.19
N ARG A 270 18.97 2.81 6.12
CA ARG A 270 19.01 1.39 5.75
C ARG A 270 20.41 0.90 5.37
N ILE A 271 21.18 1.71 4.63
CA ILE A 271 22.61 1.43 4.35
C ILE A 271 23.41 1.33 5.66
N ALA A 272 23.15 2.21 6.62
CA ALA A 272 23.83 2.17 7.92
C ALA A 272 23.49 0.93 8.75
N MET A 273 22.26 0.46 8.70
CA MET A 273 21.84 -0.81 9.33
C MET A 273 22.54 -2.01 8.66
N CYS A 274 22.65 -2.02 7.33
CA CYS A 274 23.44 -3.04 6.63
C CYS A 274 24.93 -3.02 7.03
N LEU A 275 25.50 -1.83 7.30
CA LEU A 275 26.87 -1.69 7.79
C LEU A 275 27.04 -2.22 9.22
N GLN A 276 26.07 -2.02 10.10
CA GLN A 276 26.06 -2.60 11.45
C GLN A 276 26.04 -4.14 11.38
N GLN A 277 25.19 -4.73 10.53
CA GLN A 277 25.16 -6.19 10.31
C GLN A 277 26.49 -6.77 9.77
N LEU A 278 27.38 -5.91 9.27
CA LEU A 278 28.71 -6.26 8.76
C LEU A 278 29.84 -5.91 9.74
N ASP A 279 29.51 -5.53 10.98
CA ASP A 279 30.45 -5.06 12.01
C ASP A 279 31.29 -3.84 11.57
N ARG A 280 30.72 -2.97 10.73
CA ARG A 280 31.37 -1.76 10.17
C ARG A 280 30.85 -0.49 10.82
N ASP A 281 30.89 -0.45 12.15
CA ASP A 281 30.24 0.59 12.96
C ASP A 281 30.70 2.02 12.65
N GLN A 282 32.00 2.21 12.44
CA GLN A 282 32.54 3.55 12.17
C GLN A 282 32.02 4.13 10.84
N GLU A 283 31.80 3.26 9.85
CA GLU A 283 31.21 3.66 8.56
C GLU A 283 29.71 3.89 8.72
N SER A 284 29.02 3.05 9.49
CA SER A 284 27.60 3.22 9.83
C SER A 284 27.36 4.59 10.49
N ILE A 285 28.14 4.96 11.50
CA ILE A 285 28.08 6.29 12.15
C ILE A 285 28.21 7.41 11.13
N THR A 286 29.16 7.30 10.20
CA THR A 286 29.40 8.34 9.17
C THR A 286 28.19 8.46 8.24
N VAL A 287 27.58 7.34 7.86
CA VAL A 287 26.40 7.30 7.00
C VAL A 287 25.17 7.84 7.74
N LEU A 288 24.95 7.46 8.99
CA LEU A 288 23.84 7.99 9.81
C LEU A 288 23.96 9.50 10.02
N GLN A 289 25.17 10.00 10.31
CA GLN A 289 25.42 11.45 10.42
C GLN A 289 25.04 12.20 9.14
N ARG A 290 25.28 11.60 7.96
CA ARG A 290 24.80 12.15 6.69
C ARG A 290 23.27 12.10 6.62
N ALA A 291 22.64 11.00 7.01
CA ALA A 291 21.18 10.85 7.01
C ALA A 291 20.50 11.95 7.86
N ILE A 292 20.91 12.14 9.11
CA ILE A 292 20.34 13.17 9.99
C ILE A 292 20.68 14.61 9.57
N THR A 293 21.78 14.81 8.82
CA THR A 293 22.10 16.13 8.25
C THR A 293 21.18 16.45 7.07
N MET A 294 20.75 15.43 6.32
CA MET A 294 19.79 15.58 5.22
C MET A 294 18.37 15.76 5.75
N ASP A 295 18.02 15.06 6.82
CA ASP A 295 16.74 15.17 7.51
C ASP A 295 16.93 15.12 9.03
N ASP A 296 16.94 16.30 9.66
CA ASP A 296 17.06 16.45 11.13
C ASP A 296 15.82 15.91 11.88
N SER A 297 14.71 15.67 11.18
CA SER A 297 13.47 15.12 11.75
C SER A 297 13.41 13.59 11.73
N LEU A 298 14.42 12.91 11.16
CA LEU A 298 14.52 11.45 11.14
C LEU A 298 14.89 10.90 12.53
N ALA A 299 13.90 10.72 13.40
CA ALA A 299 14.08 10.29 14.78
C ALA A 299 14.82 8.95 14.91
N GLU A 300 14.49 7.98 14.06
CA GLU A 300 15.14 6.66 14.00
C GLU A 300 16.65 6.77 13.71
N GLY A 301 17.07 7.70 12.86
CA GLY A 301 18.49 7.94 12.59
C GLY A 301 19.26 8.47 13.80
N TRP A 302 18.62 9.30 14.64
CA TRP A 302 19.19 9.76 15.90
C TRP A 302 19.26 8.63 16.94
N ALA A 303 18.24 7.78 17.01
CA ALA A 303 18.20 6.63 17.92
C ALA A 303 19.29 5.62 17.59
N GLU A 304 19.45 5.27 16.30
CA GLU A 304 20.52 4.37 15.84
C GLU A 304 21.92 4.92 16.09
N LEU A 305 22.12 6.24 15.91
CA LEU A 305 23.37 6.91 16.29
C LEU A 305 23.63 6.80 17.78
N ALA A 306 22.62 6.99 18.62
CA ALA A 306 22.76 6.85 20.06
C ALA A 306 23.19 5.44 20.44
N LYS A 307 22.52 4.42 19.88
CA LYS A 307 22.80 3.01 20.12
C LYS A 307 24.26 2.68 19.77
N ILE A 308 24.66 2.94 18.53
CA ILE A 308 26.01 2.58 18.06
C ILE A 308 27.13 3.38 18.74
N THR A 309 26.91 4.67 19.04
CA THR A 309 27.91 5.47 19.76
C THR A 309 28.06 5.06 21.22
N ALA A 310 27.01 4.52 21.85
CA ALA A 310 27.12 3.96 23.19
C ALA A 310 28.02 2.72 23.20
N PHE A 311 27.80 1.77 22.29
CA PHE A 311 28.57 0.52 22.22
C PHE A 311 30.02 0.72 21.77
N THR A 312 30.29 1.73 20.94
CA THR A 312 31.66 2.13 20.57
C THR A 312 32.38 2.94 21.68
N GLY A 313 31.69 3.25 22.78
CA GLY A 313 32.25 3.89 23.98
C GLY A 313 32.14 5.42 24.03
N ASN A 314 31.52 6.06 23.04
CA ASN A 314 31.26 7.50 23.04
C ASN A 314 29.90 7.83 23.69
N LEU A 315 29.84 7.64 25.01
CA LEU A 315 28.62 7.81 25.80
C LEU A 315 28.12 9.28 25.84
N ILE A 316 29.01 10.26 25.71
CA ILE A 316 28.63 11.69 25.78
C ILE A 316 27.77 12.06 24.57
N ASP A 317 28.23 11.71 23.37
CA ASP A 317 27.49 12.00 22.15
C ASP A 317 26.20 11.18 22.09
N SER A 318 26.24 9.92 22.52
CA SER A 318 25.06 9.04 22.61
C SER A 318 23.92 9.65 23.42
N ILE A 319 24.20 10.27 24.58
CA ILE A 319 23.19 10.96 25.40
C ILE A 319 22.53 12.10 24.61
N SER A 320 23.31 12.85 23.81
CA SER A 320 22.76 13.93 23.00
C SER A 320 21.84 13.41 21.90
N TYR A 321 22.24 12.31 21.25
CA TYR A 321 21.50 11.69 20.16
C TYR A 321 20.18 11.08 20.64
N VAL A 322 20.19 10.33 21.74
CA VAL A 322 18.94 9.71 22.23
C VAL A 322 17.94 10.75 22.74
N LYS A 323 18.42 11.85 23.33
CA LYS A 323 17.56 12.97 23.70
C LYS A 323 16.88 13.59 22.49
N LYS A 324 17.63 13.80 21.40
CA LYS A 324 17.07 14.32 20.16
C LYS A 324 16.03 13.37 19.54
N ALA A 325 16.27 12.06 19.58
CA ALA A 325 15.30 11.05 19.13
C ALA A 325 13.98 11.14 19.92
N ILE A 326 14.07 11.18 21.27
CA ILE A 326 12.90 11.31 22.15
C ILE A 326 12.19 12.66 21.99
N GLU A 327 12.94 13.75 21.74
CA GLU A 327 12.34 15.07 21.48
C GLU A 327 11.49 15.08 20.20
N LEU A 328 11.89 14.31 19.18
CA LEU A 328 11.16 14.20 17.92
C LEU A 328 9.93 13.30 18.06
N GLU A 329 10.10 12.13 18.70
CA GLU A 329 9.03 11.16 18.91
C GLU A 329 9.03 10.65 20.36
N PRO A 330 8.30 11.33 21.27
CA PRO A 330 8.37 11.06 22.70
C PRO A 330 7.64 9.79 23.14
N ASP A 331 6.79 9.23 22.29
CA ASP A 331 5.95 8.07 22.63
C ASP A 331 6.58 6.72 22.20
N MET A 332 7.78 6.75 21.60
CA MET A 332 8.45 5.56 21.09
C MET A 332 9.16 4.77 22.20
N VAL A 333 8.65 3.56 22.49
CA VAL A 333 9.19 2.61 23.48
C VAL A 333 10.68 2.35 23.26
N ASN A 334 11.08 2.05 22.02
CA ASN A 334 12.47 1.73 21.68
C ASN A 334 13.43 2.89 22.02
N PHE A 335 13.01 4.15 21.84
CA PHE A 335 13.89 5.29 22.14
C PHE A 335 14.13 5.47 23.63
N HIS A 336 13.12 5.20 24.47
CA HIS A 336 13.29 5.19 25.92
C HIS A 336 14.12 4.00 26.40
N ALA A 337 14.01 2.84 25.75
CA ALA A 337 14.86 1.68 26.03
C ALA A 337 16.34 1.99 25.71
N ILE A 338 16.62 2.59 24.55
CA ILE A 338 17.97 3.07 24.19
C ILE A 338 18.44 4.10 25.22
N ALA A 339 17.59 5.04 25.66
CA ALA A 339 17.99 6.04 26.65
C ALA A 339 18.33 5.40 28.00
N LEU A 340 17.53 4.43 28.43
CA LEU A 340 17.79 3.65 29.63
C LEU A 340 19.14 2.93 29.54
N GLU A 341 19.43 2.25 28.43
CA GLU A 341 20.72 1.59 28.17
C GLU A 341 21.88 2.59 28.32
N VAL A 342 21.81 3.70 27.59
CA VAL A 342 22.84 4.75 27.57
C VAL A 342 23.08 5.33 28.96
N TYR A 343 22.01 5.61 29.72
CA TYR A 343 22.15 6.15 31.07
C TYR A 343 22.69 5.13 32.08
N LEU A 344 22.34 3.84 31.93
CA LEU A 344 22.90 2.76 32.74
C LEU A 344 24.39 2.57 32.46
N MET A 345 24.81 2.52 31.18
CA MET A 345 26.21 2.44 30.78
C MET A 345 27.04 3.63 31.29
N THR A 346 26.45 4.83 31.30
CA THR A 346 27.11 6.05 31.80
C THR A 346 27.13 6.14 33.33
N GLY A 347 26.30 5.35 34.03
CA GLY A 347 26.14 5.41 35.48
C GLY A 347 25.29 6.59 35.98
N LEU A 348 24.51 7.22 35.10
CA LEU A 348 23.61 8.34 35.42
C LEU A 348 22.29 7.83 36.03
N LYS A 349 22.36 7.34 37.27
CA LYS A 349 21.24 6.67 37.96
C LYS A 349 19.92 7.44 37.94
N LEU A 350 19.96 8.76 38.17
CA LEU A 350 18.74 9.57 38.19
C LEU A 350 18.09 9.65 36.80
N GLU A 351 18.88 9.79 35.74
CA GLU A 351 18.35 9.85 34.37
C GLU A 351 17.88 8.46 33.91
N ALA A 352 18.57 7.39 34.31
CA ALA A 352 18.11 6.02 34.09
C ALA A 352 16.75 5.76 34.75
N THR A 353 16.53 6.24 35.99
CA THR A 353 15.22 6.13 36.65
C THR A 353 14.13 6.88 35.87
N LYS A 354 14.40 8.09 35.39
CA LYS A 354 13.43 8.84 34.57
C LYS A 354 13.14 8.15 33.23
N ALA A 355 14.18 7.63 32.56
CA ALA A 355 14.00 6.89 31.31
C ALA A 355 13.16 5.63 31.53
N MET A 356 13.37 4.91 32.63
CA MET A 356 12.49 3.80 33.03
C MET A 356 11.06 4.27 33.27
N GLU A 357 10.83 5.37 33.99
CA GLU A 357 9.48 5.92 34.20
C GLU A 357 8.79 6.28 32.88
N SER A 358 9.52 6.88 31.94
CA SER A 358 9.00 7.21 30.60
C SER A 358 8.70 5.95 29.78
N LEU A 359 9.62 4.99 29.73
CA LEU A 359 9.41 3.68 29.09
C LEU A 359 8.14 3.01 29.61
N MET A 360 7.98 2.97 30.93
CA MET A 360 6.80 2.41 31.60
C MET A 360 5.50 3.16 31.30
N SER A 361 5.58 4.46 31.00
CA SER A 361 4.40 5.25 30.62
C SER A 361 3.94 4.99 29.18
N CYS A 362 4.83 4.49 28.33
CA CYS A 362 4.54 4.11 26.94
C CYS A 362 4.02 2.67 26.82
N LEU A 363 4.25 1.83 27.83
CA LEU A 363 3.84 0.42 27.82
C LEU A 363 2.42 0.23 28.37
N ASP A 364 1.70 -0.72 27.78
CA ASP A 364 0.45 -1.21 28.36
C ASP A 364 0.71 -1.92 29.70
N GLN A 365 -0.24 -1.81 30.63
CA GLN A 365 -0.07 -2.30 32.00
C GLN A 365 -0.32 -3.81 32.17
N ASP A 366 -0.53 -4.55 31.10
CA ASP A 366 -0.72 -6.00 31.18
C ASP A 366 0.59 -6.76 30.99
N ALA A 367 0.65 -7.98 31.53
CA ALA A 367 1.87 -8.77 31.55
C ALA A 367 2.31 -9.24 30.15
N GLU A 368 1.39 -9.35 29.18
CA GLU A 368 1.70 -9.78 27.83
C GLU A 368 2.45 -8.67 27.08
N ALA A 369 2.02 -7.42 27.22
CA ALA A 369 2.73 -6.27 26.68
C ALA A 369 4.15 -6.13 27.25
N PHE A 370 4.35 -6.41 28.54
CA PHE A 370 5.68 -6.46 29.15
C PHE A 370 6.56 -7.56 28.54
N VAL A 371 6.01 -8.74 28.32
CA VAL A 371 6.73 -9.87 27.70
C VAL A 371 7.22 -9.50 26.31
N ILE A 372 6.36 -8.87 25.51
CA ILE A 372 6.69 -8.42 24.16
C ILE A 372 7.80 -7.36 24.22
N ALA A 373 7.63 -6.31 25.04
CA ALA A 373 8.62 -5.24 25.15
C ALA A 373 9.99 -5.74 25.65
N CYS A 374 10.02 -6.68 26.61
CA CYS A 374 11.28 -7.28 27.05
C CYS A 374 11.98 -8.06 25.94
N SER A 375 11.21 -8.77 25.11
CA SER A 375 11.74 -9.54 23.99
C SER A 375 12.31 -8.62 22.91
N GLU A 376 11.57 -7.56 22.54
CA GLU A 376 12.02 -6.55 21.57
C GLU A 376 13.30 -5.84 22.02
N VAL A 377 13.35 -5.37 23.27
CA VAL A 377 14.55 -4.69 23.82
C VAL A 377 15.75 -5.64 23.90
N SER A 378 15.51 -6.93 24.17
CA SER A 378 16.57 -7.95 24.16
C SER A 378 17.08 -8.24 22.75
N GLU A 379 16.22 -8.31 21.74
CA GLU A 379 16.63 -8.55 20.35
C GLU A 379 17.47 -7.40 19.78
N GLU A 380 17.24 -6.17 20.27
CA GLU A 380 18.04 -4.99 19.96
C GLU A 380 19.43 -4.98 20.63
N GLY A 381 19.75 -5.98 21.48
CA GLY A 381 21.03 -6.08 22.19
C GLY A 381 21.22 -5.03 23.29
N LEU A 382 20.12 -4.44 23.80
CA LEU A 382 20.15 -3.43 24.86
C LEU A 382 20.16 -4.13 26.24
N ASP A 383 21.27 -4.79 26.56
CA ASP A 383 21.30 -5.79 27.63
C ASP A 383 20.97 -5.24 29.02
N MET A 384 21.45 -4.04 29.35
CA MET A 384 21.20 -3.42 30.66
C MET A 384 19.75 -2.95 30.78
N ALA A 385 19.19 -2.39 29.71
CA ALA A 385 17.81 -1.95 29.62
C ALA A 385 16.84 -3.14 29.66
N ALA A 386 17.11 -4.20 28.89
CA ALA A 386 16.33 -5.43 28.88
C ALA A 386 16.23 -6.02 30.28
N ARG A 387 17.37 -6.19 30.96
CA ARG A 387 17.41 -6.66 32.35
C ARG A 387 16.62 -5.77 33.29
N ALA A 388 16.84 -4.45 33.25
CA ALA A 388 16.15 -3.51 34.13
C ALA A 388 14.63 -3.55 33.90
N LEU A 389 14.18 -3.68 32.66
CA LEU A 389 12.78 -3.80 32.29
C LEU A 389 12.17 -5.12 32.79
N MET A 390 12.87 -6.24 32.63
CA MET A 390 12.45 -7.55 33.15
C MET A 390 12.35 -7.57 34.68
N GLU A 391 13.33 -6.99 35.39
CA GLU A 391 13.29 -6.83 36.85
C GLU A 391 12.07 -5.99 37.28
N MET A 392 11.76 -4.92 36.54
CA MET A 392 10.57 -4.11 36.78
C MET A 392 9.27 -4.88 36.51
N GLY A 393 9.25 -5.72 35.47
CA GLY A 393 8.14 -6.61 35.16
C GLY A 393 7.81 -7.54 36.33
N ILE A 394 8.80 -8.11 37.01
CA ILE A 394 8.60 -8.95 38.20
C ILE A 394 7.95 -8.16 39.35
N ILE A 395 8.31 -6.88 39.52
CA ILE A 395 7.76 -6.02 40.57
C ILE A 395 6.28 -5.70 40.29
N MET A 396 5.95 -5.43 39.02
CA MET A 396 4.61 -5.07 38.57
C MET A 396 3.67 -6.28 38.48
N HIS A 397 4.19 -7.42 38.03
CA HIS A 397 3.45 -8.65 37.80
C HIS A 397 4.03 -9.83 38.59
N PRO A 398 4.13 -9.73 39.93
CA PRO A 398 4.82 -10.73 40.74
C PRO A 398 4.17 -12.11 40.68
N LYS A 399 2.92 -12.22 40.22
CA LYS A 399 2.16 -13.47 40.10
C LYS A 399 2.11 -14.05 38.69
N HIS A 400 2.77 -13.42 37.71
CA HIS A 400 2.79 -13.89 36.33
C HIS A 400 4.06 -14.71 36.07
N VAL A 401 3.92 -16.01 35.79
CA VAL A 401 5.07 -16.92 35.69
C VAL A 401 5.99 -16.58 34.51
N ASP A 402 5.43 -16.16 33.38
CA ASP A 402 6.21 -15.89 32.15
C ASP A 402 7.18 -14.73 32.32
N VAL A 403 6.84 -13.72 33.13
CA VAL A 403 7.72 -12.57 33.40
C VAL A 403 8.95 -12.99 34.22
N TRP A 404 8.79 -13.96 35.12
CA TRP A 404 9.92 -14.55 35.84
C TRP A 404 10.76 -15.44 34.93
N ALA A 405 10.11 -16.29 34.12
CA ALA A 405 10.78 -17.18 33.18
C ALA A 405 11.61 -16.40 32.15
N LEU A 406 11.10 -15.25 31.67
CA LEU A 406 11.82 -14.32 30.80
C LEU A 406 13.16 -13.89 31.39
N LEU A 407 13.14 -13.33 32.61
CA LEU A 407 14.37 -12.87 33.28
C LEU A 407 15.35 -14.01 33.51
N ILE A 408 14.86 -15.16 34.01
CA ILE A 408 15.72 -16.30 34.36
C ILE A 408 16.42 -16.85 33.10
N GLY A 409 15.66 -17.07 32.02
CA GLY A 409 16.21 -17.57 30.78
C GLY A 409 17.11 -16.55 30.08
N TYR A 410 16.74 -15.27 30.11
CA TYR A 410 17.60 -14.20 29.60
C TYR A 410 18.95 -14.14 30.33
N LEU A 411 18.94 -14.19 31.67
CA LEU A 411 20.19 -14.20 32.46
C LEU A 411 21.07 -15.41 32.15
N LYS A 412 20.49 -16.55 31.77
CA LYS A 412 21.24 -17.74 31.34
C LYS A 412 21.83 -17.56 29.94
N LEU A 413 21.12 -16.86 29.05
CA LEU A 413 21.62 -16.47 27.72
C LEU A 413 22.84 -15.54 27.79
N VAL A 414 22.82 -14.55 28.69
CA VAL A 414 23.93 -13.61 28.88
C VAL A 414 25.02 -14.12 29.84
N GLU A 415 25.03 -15.44 30.11
CA GLU A 415 26.01 -16.12 30.98
C GLU A 415 26.07 -15.60 32.44
N GLU A 416 25.00 -14.98 32.94
CA GLU A 416 24.82 -14.57 34.34
C GLU A 416 24.22 -15.71 35.22
N ASP A 417 24.82 -16.91 35.16
CA ASP A 417 24.30 -18.14 35.79
C ASP A 417 23.98 -17.99 37.29
N SER A 418 24.84 -17.30 38.04
CA SER A 418 24.66 -17.12 39.48
C SER A 418 23.39 -16.34 39.81
N LEU A 419 23.05 -15.35 38.99
CA LEU A 419 21.88 -14.51 39.20
C LEU A 419 20.63 -15.21 38.68
N SER A 420 20.74 -15.89 37.53
CA SER A 420 19.67 -16.74 36.98
C SER A 420 19.19 -17.74 38.04
N GLU A 421 20.11 -18.45 38.70
CA GLU A 421 19.77 -19.43 39.75
C GLU A 421 19.12 -18.77 40.99
N GLU A 422 19.54 -17.56 41.37
CA GLU A 422 18.92 -16.83 42.49
C GLU A 422 17.45 -16.51 42.20
N TYR A 423 17.14 -15.96 41.01
CA TYR A 423 15.76 -15.69 40.61
C TYR A 423 14.96 -16.97 40.43
N ARG A 424 15.57 -18.03 39.88
CA ARG A 424 14.95 -19.35 39.73
C ARG A 424 14.53 -19.95 41.07
N GLN A 425 15.39 -19.91 42.09
CA GLN A 425 15.03 -20.40 43.42
C GLN A 425 13.86 -19.63 44.03
N ARG A 426 13.83 -18.30 43.87
CA ARG A 426 12.71 -17.47 44.33
C ARG A 426 11.41 -17.79 43.61
N ALA A 427 11.47 -17.94 42.29
CA ALA A 427 10.31 -18.26 41.45
C ALA A 427 9.77 -19.68 41.72
N LEU A 428 10.65 -20.67 41.93
CA LEU A 428 10.27 -22.05 42.24
C LEU A 428 9.42 -22.18 43.49
N VAL A 429 9.71 -21.38 44.52
CA VAL A 429 8.90 -21.34 45.75
C VAL A 429 7.47 -20.90 45.46
N GLN A 430 7.26 -20.05 44.46
CA GLN A 430 5.96 -19.47 44.13
C GLN A 430 5.18 -20.29 43.09
N PHE A 431 5.87 -20.79 42.06
CA PHE A 431 5.24 -21.37 40.87
C PHE A 431 5.45 -22.88 40.73
N GLY A 432 6.47 -23.45 41.40
CA GLY A 432 6.81 -24.86 41.28
C GLY A 432 6.96 -25.29 39.81
N ASN A 433 6.28 -26.36 39.42
CA ASN A 433 6.42 -26.94 38.08
C ASN A 433 5.98 -26.02 36.94
N SER A 434 5.07 -25.07 37.16
CA SER A 434 4.63 -24.17 36.09
C SER A 434 5.75 -23.24 35.62
N LEU A 435 6.78 -23.01 36.45
CA LEU A 435 7.97 -22.25 36.05
C LEU A 435 8.80 -23.02 35.02
N GLU A 436 8.99 -24.32 35.23
CA GLU A 436 9.77 -25.17 34.33
C GLU A 436 9.08 -25.28 32.96
N GLU A 437 7.74 -25.38 32.96
CA GLU A 437 6.94 -25.37 31.74
C GLU A 437 7.09 -24.04 30.98
N ALA A 438 7.07 -22.91 31.69
CA ALA A 438 7.25 -21.59 31.08
C ALA A 438 8.68 -21.38 30.55
N LEU A 439 9.71 -21.82 31.30
CA LEU A 439 11.11 -21.76 30.86
C LEU A 439 11.34 -22.57 29.59
N GLU A 440 10.82 -23.80 29.52
CA GLU A 440 10.97 -24.63 28.33
C GLU A 440 10.18 -24.08 27.14
N SER A 441 9.04 -23.40 27.38
CA SER A 441 8.26 -22.76 26.33
C SER A 441 8.94 -21.52 25.75
N ILE A 442 9.55 -20.68 26.59
CA ILE A 442 10.14 -19.40 26.19
C ILE A 442 11.60 -19.58 25.73
N TYR A 443 12.35 -20.44 26.41
CA TYR A 443 13.75 -20.75 26.12
C TYR A 443 13.97 -22.28 26.07
N PRO A 444 13.61 -22.94 24.94
CA PRO A 444 13.72 -24.39 24.81
C PRO A 444 15.14 -24.90 25.08
N GLY A 445 15.28 -25.91 25.94
CA GLY A 445 16.57 -26.50 26.29
C GLY A 445 17.40 -25.72 27.31
N GLN A 446 16.84 -24.65 27.90
CA GLN A 446 17.48 -23.85 28.96
C GLN A 446 16.89 -24.08 30.36
N GLY A 447 15.98 -25.04 30.55
CA GLY A 447 15.41 -25.42 31.85
C GLY A 447 16.39 -25.87 32.93
#